data_AF-A0A926BV77-F1
#
_entry.id   AF-A0A926BV77-F1
#
_cell.length_a   1.000
_cell.length_b   1.000
_cell.length_c   1.000
_cell.angle_alpha   90.00
_cell.angle_beta   90.00
_cell.angle_gamma   90.00
#
_symmetry.space_group_name_H-M   'P 1'
#
loop_
_entity.id
_entity.type
_entity.pdbx_description
1 polymer ?
#
loop_
_entity_poly.entity_id
_entity_poly.type
_entity_poly.pdbx_seq_one_letter_code
_entity_poly.pdbx_strand_id
1 'polypeptide(L)'
;MNEDWVQSLEWSLLYTLQPLVAENPEANGYPRFVRTDAWRAMRTASALGAWAAFQNPLTTLPVKSVRIGASKDAESGDLNTPGYVEPTPEGWSRVASLAGYLRDGLTSARYGAVLGRDVDARLRDIENASAVMMQIASAELAGRKLTDAQLDLIGSMKSRIAAYETFADRSLTDGAPIVAGISSSRSGGAAPATGHPLVVYVIVPRNDGEGGLMLTRGAVYSYYEVESDREEWLSSMTSGRADAQPSSWMRSYIATDRPFAQDARKFQAVEGSLPAAVAYSPSKEERKQRQITADLDMEANTVRSSEGELWYTVRAPDLNGADIIVSVLNTGGREVYRTTPARIADGKRYDMIRVDGLQPGQYFIRVTDYSDRTLASGRFMVVR
;
A
#
# COMPACT_ATOMS: atom_id res chain seq x y z
N MET A 1 -3.77 -22.92 3.06
CA MET A 1 -2.92 -22.47 1.95
C MET A 1 -2.58 -23.73 1.17
N ASN A 2 -2.92 -23.84 -0.11
CA ASN A 2 -2.40 -24.95 -0.91
C ASN A 2 -0.88 -24.77 -1.03
N GLU A 3 -0.12 -25.80 -0.68
CA GLU A 3 1.35 -25.80 -0.63
C GLU A 3 2.01 -25.59 -2.02
N ASP A 4 1.21 -25.61 -3.10
CA ASP A 4 1.68 -25.49 -4.48
C ASP A 4 2.33 -24.13 -4.82
N TRP A 5 1.91 -23.04 -4.16
CA TRP A 5 2.38 -21.68 -4.46
C TRP A 5 3.80 -21.36 -3.97
N VAL A 6 4.45 -22.26 -3.22
CA VAL A 6 5.78 -22.04 -2.62
C VAL A 6 6.80 -23.10 -3.08
N GLN A 7 6.49 -23.86 -4.14
CA GLN A 7 7.32 -24.99 -4.59
C GLN A 7 8.62 -24.57 -5.29
N SER A 8 8.65 -23.38 -5.91
CA SER A 8 9.82 -22.83 -6.57
C SER A 8 9.88 -21.32 -6.41
N LEU A 9 11.05 -20.71 -6.67
CA LEU A 9 11.20 -19.25 -6.66
C LEU A 9 10.20 -18.56 -7.61
N GLU A 10 9.91 -19.20 -8.74
CA GLU A 10 8.98 -18.71 -9.74
C GLU A 10 7.55 -18.69 -9.20
N TRP A 11 7.13 -19.76 -8.52
CA TRP A 11 5.83 -19.83 -7.85
C TRP A 11 5.73 -18.84 -6.69
N SER A 12 6.79 -18.71 -5.89
CA SER A 12 6.84 -17.74 -4.79
C SER A 12 6.77 -16.29 -5.29
N LEU A 13 7.35 -15.99 -6.46
CA LEU A 13 7.20 -14.68 -7.10
C LEU A 13 5.78 -14.47 -7.64
N LEU A 14 5.20 -15.45 -8.34
CA LEU A 14 3.81 -15.37 -8.79
C LEU A 14 2.85 -15.16 -7.61
N TYR A 15 3.16 -15.79 -6.48
CA TYR A 15 2.42 -15.62 -5.25
C TYR A 15 2.51 -14.17 -4.73
N THR A 16 3.64 -13.46 -4.84
CA THR A 16 3.68 -12.03 -4.45
C THR A 16 2.85 -11.13 -5.37
N LEU A 17 2.68 -11.50 -6.64
CA LEU A 17 1.91 -10.74 -7.63
C LEU A 17 0.40 -11.04 -7.60
N GLN A 18 -0.01 -12.21 -7.10
CA GLN A 18 -1.43 -12.62 -7.08
C GLN A 18 -2.39 -11.59 -6.44
N PRO A 19 -2.04 -10.86 -5.35
CA PRO A 19 -2.92 -9.83 -4.80
C PRO A 19 -3.19 -8.65 -5.74
N LEU A 20 -2.33 -8.41 -6.74
CA LEU A 20 -2.51 -7.35 -7.73
C LEU A 20 -3.64 -7.67 -8.72
N VAL A 21 -3.79 -8.94 -9.07
CA VAL A 21 -4.77 -9.45 -10.06
C VAL A 21 -6.01 -10.07 -9.43
N ALA A 22 -6.01 -10.30 -8.11
CA ALA A 22 -7.18 -10.76 -7.40
C ALA A 22 -8.33 -9.76 -7.55
N GLU A 23 -9.53 -10.28 -7.83
CA GLU A 23 -10.74 -9.48 -7.69
C GLU A 23 -10.81 -9.00 -6.24
N ASN A 24 -10.99 -7.69 -6.04
CA ASN A 24 -11.22 -7.12 -4.71
C ASN A 24 -12.73 -7.14 -4.46
N PRO A 25 -13.29 -8.13 -3.72
CA PRO A 25 -14.72 -8.19 -3.41
C PRO A 25 -15.19 -7.04 -2.49
N GLU A 26 -14.28 -6.29 -1.88
CA GLU A 26 -14.61 -5.27 -0.87
C GLU A 26 -14.68 -3.84 -1.45
N ALA A 27 -15.56 -3.64 -2.43
CA ALA A 27 -15.80 -2.31 -3.02
C ALA A 27 -16.30 -1.25 -2.02
N ASN A 28 -16.70 -1.62 -0.80
CA ASN A 28 -17.24 -0.72 0.22
C ASN A 28 -16.26 -0.55 1.39
N GLY A 29 -15.14 0.14 1.17
CA GLY A 29 -14.12 0.43 2.20
C GLY A 29 -12.81 0.96 1.62
N TYR A 30 -12.47 0.54 0.40
CA TYR A 30 -11.28 1.01 -0.30
C TYR A 30 -11.42 2.44 -0.87
N PRO A 31 -10.31 3.18 -1.02
CA PRO A 31 -10.31 4.48 -1.69
C PRO A 31 -10.95 4.44 -3.07
N ARG A 32 -11.61 5.54 -3.47
CA ARG A 32 -12.33 5.64 -4.74
C ARG A 32 -11.51 5.19 -5.95
N PHE A 33 -10.25 5.61 -6.03
CA PHE A 33 -9.38 5.30 -7.17
C PHE A 33 -9.16 3.78 -7.33
N VAL A 34 -9.06 3.03 -6.24
CA VAL A 34 -8.84 1.57 -6.25
C VAL A 34 -9.99 0.81 -6.91
N ARG A 35 -11.19 1.39 -6.85
CA ARG A 35 -12.43 0.78 -7.36
C ARG A 35 -12.67 1.04 -8.84
N THR A 36 -11.79 1.79 -9.50
CA THR A 36 -11.93 2.14 -10.92
C THR A 36 -11.39 1.03 -11.81
N ASP A 37 -11.97 0.88 -13.00
CA ASP A 37 -11.46 -0.06 -14.01
C ASP A 37 -10.05 0.32 -14.47
N ALA A 38 -9.72 1.62 -14.48
CA ALA A 38 -8.39 2.12 -14.80
C ALA A 38 -7.33 1.61 -13.81
N TRP A 39 -7.64 1.62 -12.50
CA TRP A 39 -6.74 1.08 -11.47
C TRP A 39 -6.60 -0.44 -11.59
N ARG A 40 -7.69 -1.16 -11.84
CA ARG A 40 -7.66 -2.60 -12.08
C ARG A 40 -6.79 -2.95 -13.28
N ALA A 41 -6.99 -2.26 -14.41
CA ALA A 41 -6.20 -2.44 -15.62
C ALA A 41 -4.70 -2.16 -15.37
N MET A 42 -4.38 -1.09 -14.66
CA MET A 42 -3.00 -0.73 -14.30
C MET A 42 -2.34 -1.78 -13.40
N ARG A 43 -3.04 -2.34 -12.40
CA ARG A 43 -2.49 -3.41 -11.54
C ARG A 43 -2.26 -4.69 -12.33
N THR A 44 -3.19 -5.07 -13.19
CA THR A 44 -3.03 -6.22 -14.09
C THR A 44 -1.83 -6.02 -15.01
N ALA A 45 -1.70 -4.85 -15.62
CA ALA A 45 -0.55 -4.50 -16.45
C ALA A 45 0.76 -4.59 -15.67
N SER A 46 0.78 -4.07 -14.44
CA SER A 46 1.96 -4.09 -13.59
C SER A 46 2.35 -5.50 -13.18
N ALA A 47 1.38 -6.36 -12.85
CA ALA A 47 1.62 -7.76 -12.53
C ALA A 47 2.15 -8.55 -13.74
N LEU A 48 1.55 -8.35 -14.92
CA LEU A 48 2.02 -8.97 -16.17
C LEU A 48 3.40 -8.46 -16.57
N GLY A 49 3.68 -7.17 -16.39
CA GLY A 49 4.99 -6.57 -16.62
C GLY A 49 6.05 -7.14 -15.67
N ALA A 50 5.76 -7.26 -14.37
CA ALA A 50 6.65 -7.88 -13.40
C ALA A 50 6.92 -9.35 -13.73
N TRP A 51 5.89 -10.11 -14.11
CA TRP A 51 6.04 -11.48 -14.56
C TRP A 51 6.88 -11.60 -15.85
N ALA A 52 6.61 -10.76 -16.85
CA ALA A 52 7.38 -10.73 -18.09
C ALA A 52 8.85 -10.36 -17.84
N ALA A 53 9.12 -9.37 -16.97
CA ALA A 53 10.47 -9.00 -16.55
C ALA A 53 11.22 -10.18 -15.90
N PHE A 54 10.53 -10.99 -15.09
CA PHE A 54 11.12 -12.16 -14.45
C PHE A 54 11.40 -13.32 -15.42
N GLN A 55 10.49 -13.56 -16.37
CA GLN A 55 10.63 -14.62 -17.38
C GLN A 55 11.76 -14.34 -18.39
N ASN A 56 12.20 -13.09 -18.50
CA ASN A 56 13.32 -12.75 -19.35
C ASN A 56 14.60 -13.46 -18.85
N PRO A 57 15.45 -14.02 -19.74
CA PRO A 57 16.71 -14.70 -19.37
C PRO A 57 17.78 -13.84 -18.66
N LEU A 58 17.41 -12.69 -18.09
CA LEU A 58 18.27 -11.66 -17.50
C LEU A 58 18.76 -11.97 -16.07
N THR A 59 18.56 -13.19 -15.57
CA THR A 59 19.41 -13.72 -14.49
C THR A 59 20.80 -14.16 -14.98
N THR A 60 21.11 -14.15 -16.29
CA THR A 60 22.37 -14.76 -16.81
C THR A 60 23.28 -13.94 -17.75
N LEU A 61 22.90 -12.78 -18.30
CA LEU A 61 23.75 -12.06 -19.28
C LEU A 61 23.59 -10.53 -19.20
N PRO A 62 24.61 -9.74 -19.62
CA PRO A 62 24.71 -8.32 -19.30
C PRO A 62 23.51 -7.55 -19.85
N VAL A 63 22.78 -6.97 -18.91
CA VAL A 63 21.66 -6.08 -19.16
C VAL A 63 22.17 -4.96 -20.09
N LYS A 64 21.69 -4.88 -21.33
CA LYS A 64 21.70 -3.59 -22.04
C LYS A 64 20.66 -2.73 -21.33
N SER A 65 21.06 -2.13 -20.21
CA SER A 65 20.24 -1.22 -19.44
C SER A 65 19.95 -0.01 -20.33
N VAL A 66 18.68 0.19 -20.67
CA VAL A 66 18.31 1.45 -21.32
C VAL A 66 18.43 2.54 -20.24
N ARG A 67 19.47 3.37 -20.37
CA ARG A 67 19.73 4.47 -19.45
C ARG A 67 18.66 5.53 -19.65
N ILE A 68 17.73 5.63 -18.70
CA ILE A 68 16.92 6.84 -18.55
C ILE A 68 17.66 7.71 -17.54
N GLY A 69 18.37 8.74 -18.03
CA GLY A 69 19.17 9.61 -17.16
C GLY A 69 18.35 10.13 -15.98
N ALA A 70 18.76 9.76 -14.76
CA ALA A 70 18.33 10.45 -13.56
C ALA A 70 18.91 11.87 -13.63
N SER A 71 18.06 12.90 -13.56
CA SER A 71 18.57 14.26 -13.39
C SER A 71 19.19 14.38 -12.00
N LYS A 72 20.36 15.02 -11.92
CA LYS A 72 21.09 15.34 -10.67
C LYS A 72 20.28 16.20 -9.69
N ASP A 73 19.14 16.74 -10.13
CA ASP A 73 18.25 17.58 -9.33
C ASP A 73 17.33 16.77 -8.38
N ALA A 74 17.46 15.46 -8.35
CA ALA A 74 16.70 14.56 -7.47
C ALA A 74 17.05 14.69 -5.98
N GLU A 75 18.09 15.44 -5.62
CA GLU A 75 18.67 15.51 -4.26
C GLU A 75 18.01 16.53 -3.32
N SER A 76 17.04 17.35 -3.76
CA SER A 76 16.52 18.45 -2.92
C SER A 76 15.00 18.42 -2.65
N GLY A 77 14.35 17.26 -2.74
CA GLY A 77 12.97 17.13 -2.29
C GLY A 77 12.93 16.95 -0.77
N ASP A 78 12.24 17.83 -0.06
CA ASP A 78 11.94 17.68 1.37
C ASP A 78 11.54 16.22 1.66
N LEU A 79 12.25 15.58 2.61
CA LEU A 79 11.96 14.21 3.09
C LEU A 79 10.54 14.09 3.66
N ASN A 80 9.86 15.22 3.87
CA ASN A 80 8.47 15.34 4.30
C ASN A 80 7.44 15.36 3.15
N THR A 81 7.83 15.03 1.91
CA THR A 81 6.87 14.97 0.82
C THR A 81 5.82 13.88 1.11
N PRO A 82 4.52 14.23 1.25
CA PRO A 82 3.48 13.25 1.51
C PRO A 82 3.44 12.19 0.41
N GLY A 83 3.54 10.92 0.78
CA GLY A 83 3.40 9.80 -0.14
C GLY A 83 2.25 8.89 0.27
N TYR A 84 1.82 8.03 -0.66
CA TYR A 84 0.77 7.04 -0.45
C TYR A 84 1.29 5.68 -0.84
N VAL A 85 1.12 4.68 0.02
CA VAL A 85 1.56 3.32 -0.26
C VAL A 85 0.47 2.58 -1.02
N GLU A 86 0.86 1.75 -2.00
CA GLU A 86 -0.13 0.96 -2.73
C GLU A 86 -1.01 0.17 -1.74
N PRO A 87 -2.35 0.27 -1.83
CA PRO A 87 -3.28 -0.26 -0.83
C PRO A 87 -3.49 -1.78 -0.98
N THR A 88 -2.38 -2.52 -0.94
CA THR A 88 -2.31 -3.98 -1.09
C THR A 88 -1.47 -4.57 0.06
N PRO A 89 -1.95 -4.55 1.33
CA PRO A 89 -1.16 -5.05 2.47
C PRO A 89 -0.67 -6.49 2.29
N GLU A 90 -1.52 -7.35 1.72
CA GLU A 90 -1.17 -8.74 1.43
C GLU A 90 -0.02 -8.86 0.42
N GLY A 91 0.06 -7.98 -0.58
CA GLY A 91 1.17 -7.95 -1.53
C GLY A 91 2.49 -7.65 -0.81
N TRP A 92 2.50 -6.62 0.02
CA TRP A 92 3.67 -6.23 0.81
C TRP A 92 4.12 -7.31 1.80
N SER A 93 3.18 -7.99 2.46
CA SER A 93 3.51 -9.10 3.37
C SER A 93 4.15 -10.28 2.64
N ARG A 94 3.70 -10.57 1.43
CA ARG A 94 4.28 -11.63 0.58
C ARG A 94 5.65 -11.25 0.05
N VAL A 95 5.88 -9.98 -0.31
CA VAL A 95 7.23 -9.49 -0.67
C VAL A 95 8.19 -9.61 0.52
N ALA A 96 7.76 -9.21 1.72
CA ALA A 96 8.56 -9.37 2.93
C ALA A 96 8.91 -10.84 3.19
N SER A 97 7.91 -11.73 3.08
CA SER A 97 8.09 -13.17 3.27
C SER A 97 9.04 -13.78 2.24
N LEU A 98 8.94 -13.36 0.97
CA LEU A 98 9.85 -13.81 -0.09
C LEU A 98 11.28 -13.35 0.16
N ALA A 99 11.48 -12.09 0.57
CA ALA A 99 12.81 -11.57 0.90
C ALA A 99 13.43 -12.32 2.09
N GLY A 100 12.65 -12.57 3.14
CA GLY A 100 13.09 -13.39 4.29
C GLY A 100 13.40 -14.82 3.89
N TYR A 101 12.54 -15.47 3.10
CA TYR A 101 12.76 -16.83 2.59
C TYR A 101 14.04 -16.92 1.73
N LEU A 102 14.25 -15.95 0.84
CA LEU A 102 15.48 -15.86 0.06
C LEU A 102 16.69 -15.66 0.96
N ARG A 103 16.63 -14.73 1.92
CA ARG A 103 17.71 -14.46 2.87
C ARG A 103 18.08 -15.71 3.64
N ASP A 104 17.10 -16.39 4.22
CA ASP A 104 17.31 -17.59 5.02
C ASP A 104 17.82 -18.75 4.15
N GLY A 105 17.24 -18.99 2.98
CA GLY A 105 17.68 -20.06 2.07
C GLY A 105 19.10 -19.84 1.54
N LEU A 106 19.46 -18.59 1.25
CA LEU A 106 20.78 -18.21 0.76
C LEU A 106 21.82 -18.24 1.91
N THR A 107 21.49 -17.76 3.11
CA THR A 107 22.41 -17.73 4.25
C THR A 107 22.57 -19.07 4.97
N SER A 108 21.53 -19.91 5.01
CA SER A 108 21.54 -21.24 5.64
C SER A 108 22.18 -22.34 4.78
N ALA A 109 22.33 -22.12 3.47
CA ALA A 109 22.96 -23.09 2.59
C ALA A 109 24.45 -23.31 2.96
N ARG A 110 24.99 -24.48 2.60
CA ARG A 110 26.41 -24.88 2.79
C ARG A 110 27.44 -23.86 2.25
N TYR A 111 26.98 -22.92 1.41
CA TYR A 111 27.75 -21.84 0.80
C TYR A 111 27.38 -20.45 1.34
N GLY A 112 26.72 -20.33 2.50
CA GLY A 112 26.24 -19.05 3.05
C GLY A 112 27.34 -17.98 3.24
N ALA A 113 28.61 -18.38 3.31
CA ALA A 113 29.76 -17.48 3.29
C ALA A 113 29.98 -16.76 1.94
N VAL A 114 29.38 -17.24 0.84
CA VAL A 114 29.57 -16.75 -0.55
C VAL A 114 28.68 -15.55 -0.86
N LEU A 115 27.54 -15.37 -0.19
CA LEU A 115 26.59 -14.28 -0.50
C LEU A 115 27.09 -12.89 -0.14
N GLY A 116 28.15 -12.79 0.65
CA GLY A 116 28.66 -11.51 1.13
C GLY A 116 27.68 -10.82 2.08
N ARG A 117 28.22 -10.02 3.00
CA ARG A 117 27.41 -9.24 3.94
C ARG A 117 26.44 -8.29 3.24
N ASP A 118 26.74 -7.92 2.00
CA ASP A 118 25.97 -6.96 1.22
C ASP A 118 24.63 -7.53 0.72
N VAL A 119 24.56 -8.81 0.31
CA VAL A 119 23.29 -9.42 -0.13
C VAL A 119 22.37 -9.66 1.06
N ASP A 120 22.91 -10.16 2.17
CA ASP A 120 22.14 -10.35 3.42
C ASP A 120 21.53 -9.03 3.91
N ALA A 121 22.35 -7.97 4.00
CA ALA A 121 21.90 -6.65 4.42
C ALA A 121 20.76 -6.12 3.53
N ARG A 122 20.83 -6.35 2.21
CA ARG A 122 19.82 -5.90 1.25
C ARG A 122 18.54 -6.69 1.32
N LEU A 123 18.61 -8.02 1.38
CA LEU A 123 17.41 -8.84 1.53
C LEU A 123 16.71 -8.53 2.85
N ARG A 124 17.48 -8.29 3.92
CA ARG A 124 16.94 -7.84 5.21
C ARG A 124 16.31 -6.45 5.11
N ASP A 125 16.88 -5.55 4.32
CA ASP A 125 16.33 -4.22 4.09
C ASP A 125 15.00 -4.28 3.31
N ILE A 126 14.93 -5.10 2.25
CA ILE A 126 13.71 -5.36 1.48
C ILE A 126 12.63 -6.01 2.36
N GLU A 127 13.01 -7.01 3.17
CA GLU A 127 12.14 -7.68 4.13
C GLU A 127 11.51 -6.67 5.10
N ASN A 128 12.34 -5.89 5.79
CA ASN A 128 11.89 -4.90 6.77
C ASN A 128 11.06 -3.78 6.13
N ALA A 129 11.54 -3.20 5.02
CA ALA A 129 10.83 -2.13 4.33
C ALA A 129 9.45 -2.61 3.87
N SER A 130 9.36 -3.79 3.27
CA SER A 130 8.08 -4.36 2.81
C SER A 130 7.14 -4.67 3.98
N ALA A 131 7.66 -5.16 5.11
CA ALA A 131 6.85 -5.38 6.30
C ALA A 131 6.27 -4.07 6.86
N VAL A 132 7.03 -2.97 6.84
CA VAL A 132 6.51 -1.65 7.25
C VAL A 132 5.54 -1.08 6.20
N MET A 133 5.79 -1.27 4.90
CA MET A 133 4.86 -0.87 3.83
C MET A 133 3.50 -1.59 3.96
N MET A 134 3.49 -2.86 4.35
CA MET A 134 2.25 -3.58 4.72
C MET A 134 1.50 -2.86 5.85
N GLN A 135 2.21 -2.45 6.90
CA GLN A 135 1.61 -1.74 8.04
C GLN A 135 1.08 -0.37 7.63
N ILE A 136 1.80 0.34 6.76
CA ILE A 136 1.39 1.63 6.21
C ILE A 136 0.13 1.46 5.36
N ALA A 137 0.12 0.53 4.40
CA ALA A 137 -1.06 0.26 3.57
C ALA A 137 -2.29 -0.07 4.42
N SER A 138 -2.10 -0.86 5.50
CA SER A 138 -3.17 -1.20 6.43
C SER A 138 -3.64 0.01 7.27
N ALA A 139 -2.73 0.91 7.64
CA ALA A 139 -3.05 2.13 8.37
C ALA A 139 -3.80 3.13 7.48
N GLU A 140 -3.33 3.35 6.25
CA GLU A 140 -3.96 4.23 5.26
C GLU A 140 -5.36 3.76 4.88
N LEU A 141 -5.55 2.45 4.69
CA LEU A 141 -6.88 1.86 4.44
C LEU A 141 -7.83 2.04 5.63
N ALA A 142 -7.30 1.99 6.86
CA ALA A 142 -8.06 2.23 8.08
C ALA A 142 -8.21 3.73 8.42
N GLY A 143 -7.69 4.65 7.60
CA GLY A 143 -7.71 6.08 7.87
C GLY A 143 -6.90 6.51 9.11
N ARG A 144 -5.95 5.69 9.54
CA ARG A 144 -5.09 5.98 10.70
C ARG A 144 -3.91 6.85 10.29
N LYS A 145 -3.56 7.82 11.15
CA LYS A 145 -2.39 8.68 10.97
C LYS A 145 -1.10 7.85 10.99
N LEU A 146 -0.19 8.14 10.06
CA LEU A 146 1.13 7.52 10.01
C LEU A 146 2.07 8.15 11.04
N THR A 147 3.01 7.33 11.54
CA THR A 147 4.11 7.79 12.41
C THR A 147 5.21 8.46 11.58
N ASP A 148 6.03 9.30 12.21
CA ASP A 148 7.15 9.97 11.53
C ASP A 148 8.11 8.95 10.89
N ALA A 149 8.42 7.84 11.57
CA ALA A 149 9.25 6.77 11.03
C ALA A 149 8.65 6.09 9.79
N GLN A 150 7.31 6.02 9.69
CA GLN A 150 6.63 5.50 8.50
C GLN A 150 6.70 6.49 7.35
N LEU A 151 6.53 7.79 7.63
CA LEU A 151 6.67 8.85 6.63
C LEU A 151 8.12 8.92 6.10
N ASP A 152 9.10 8.84 6.99
CA ASP A 152 10.53 8.78 6.63
C ASP A 152 10.84 7.58 5.74
N LEU A 153 10.25 6.41 6.02
CA LEU A 153 10.41 5.23 5.18
C LEU A 153 9.89 5.50 3.77
N ILE A 154 8.68 6.04 3.64
CA ILE A 154 8.07 6.39 2.34
C ILE A 154 8.98 7.35 1.58
N GLY A 155 9.46 8.42 2.22
CA GLY A 155 10.39 9.38 1.62
C GLY A 155 11.71 8.74 1.16
N SER A 156 12.20 7.74 1.89
CA SER A 156 13.43 7.01 1.57
C SER A 156 13.28 5.95 0.47
N MET A 157 12.07 5.57 0.04
CA MET A 157 11.88 4.46 -0.89
C MET A 157 12.55 4.69 -2.25
N LYS A 158 12.59 5.93 -2.74
CA LYS A 158 13.27 6.26 -4.01
C LYS A 158 14.75 5.90 -3.98
N SER A 159 15.46 6.28 -2.91
CA SER A 159 16.89 5.98 -2.77
C SER A 159 17.13 4.49 -2.51
N ARG A 160 16.24 3.82 -1.76
CA ARG A 160 16.29 2.37 -1.54
C ARG A 160 16.14 1.58 -2.84
N ILE A 161 15.12 1.91 -3.66
CA ILE A 161 14.91 1.27 -4.97
C ILE A 161 16.14 1.45 -5.85
N ALA A 162 16.67 2.67 -5.96
CA ALA A 162 17.89 2.93 -6.73
C ALA A 162 19.10 2.13 -6.19
N ALA A 163 19.22 2.00 -4.87
CA ALA A 163 20.25 1.17 -4.26
C ALA A 163 20.08 -0.31 -4.63
N TYR A 164 18.85 -0.86 -4.62
CA TYR A 164 18.57 -2.25 -4.99
C TYR A 164 18.94 -2.55 -6.43
N GLU A 165 18.61 -1.64 -7.36
CA GLU A 165 18.86 -1.80 -8.79
C GLU A 165 20.35 -1.70 -9.16
N THR A 166 21.09 -0.76 -8.55
CA THR A 166 22.53 -0.53 -8.83
C THR A 166 23.45 -1.58 -8.22
N PHE A 167 22.92 -2.54 -7.45
CA PHE A 167 23.70 -3.56 -6.77
C PHE A 167 24.39 -4.52 -7.75
N ALA A 168 23.66 -5.00 -8.75
CA ALA A 168 24.15 -5.99 -9.70
C ALA A 168 25.11 -5.36 -10.73
N ASP A 169 24.96 -4.08 -11.01
CA ASP A 169 25.81 -3.34 -11.92
C ASP A 169 25.96 -1.87 -11.47
N ARG A 170 27.14 -1.54 -10.95
CA ARG A 170 27.46 -0.19 -10.45
C ARG A 170 27.57 0.85 -11.58
N SER A 171 27.52 0.46 -12.85
CA SER A 171 27.46 1.40 -13.97
C SER A 171 26.07 2.02 -14.17
N LEU A 172 25.07 1.50 -13.44
CA LEU A 172 23.67 1.93 -13.44
C LEU A 172 23.38 3.18 -12.58
N THR A 173 24.40 3.96 -12.23
CA THR A 173 24.31 5.05 -11.23
C THR A 173 23.33 6.18 -11.55
N ASP A 174 22.73 6.23 -12.75
CA ASP A 174 21.78 7.27 -13.18
C ASP A 174 20.63 6.69 -14.02
N GLY A 175 19.75 5.88 -13.41
CA GLY A 175 18.47 5.47 -14.01
C GLY A 175 18.10 4.02 -13.72
N ALA A 176 16.79 3.77 -13.62
CA ALA A 176 16.28 2.41 -13.45
C ALA A 176 16.53 1.58 -14.72
N PRO A 177 17.32 0.49 -14.67
CA PRO A 177 17.41 -0.45 -15.77
C PRO A 177 16.09 -1.22 -15.84
N ILE A 178 15.11 -0.71 -16.59
CA ILE A 178 14.02 -1.61 -16.94
C ILE A 178 14.56 -2.59 -17.95
N VAL A 179 14.56 -3.85 -17.54
CA VAL A 179 14.65 -5.01 -18.41
C VAL A 179 13.52 -4.86 -19.42
N ALA A 180 13.78 -4.21 -20.55
CA ALA A 180 12.99 -4.43 -21.74
C ALA A 180 13.34 -5.84 -22.19
N GLY A 181 12.35 -6.72 -22.27
CA GLY A 181 12.64 -8.07 -22.65
C GLY A 181 11.39 -8.82 -23.01
N ILE A 182 11.57 -9.80 -23.88
CA ILE A 182 10.52 -10.65 -24.40
C ILE A 182 10.65 -12.03 -23.75
N SER A 183 9.59 -12.49 -23.10
CA SER A 183 9.47 -13.89 -22.71
C SER A 183 9.19 -14.76 -23.93
N SER A 184 9.81 -15.94 -24.02
CA SER A 184 9.61 -16.83 -25.18
C SER A 184 8.14 -17.23 -25.32
N SER A 185 7.54 -16.94 -26.48
CA SER A 185 6.20 -17.42 -26.82
C SER A 185 6.24 -18.93 -27.06
N ARG A 186 5.68 -19.73 -26.14
CA ARG A 186 5.58 -21.19 -26.28
C ARG A 186 4.51 -21.65 -27.28
N SER A 187 3.65 -20.75 -27.74
CA SER A 187 2.44 -21.07 -28.51
C SER A 187 2.32 -20.35 -29.86
N GLY A 188 3.38 -19.69 -30.33
CA GLY A 188 3.40 -19.04 -31.65
C GLY A 188 2.56 -17.76 -31.77
N GLY A 189 2.16 -17.14 -30.65
CA GLY A 189 1.48 -15.84 -30.60
C GLY A 189 2.38 -14.71 -30.08
N ALA A 190 1.83 -13.50 -29.98
CA ALA A 190 2.54 -12.33 -29.45
C ALA A 190 3.16 -12.63 -28.07
N ALA A 191 4.41 -12.25 -27.91
CA ALA A 191 5.22 -12.56 -26.76
C ALA A 191 5.08 -11.46 -25.68
N PRO A 192 5.03 -11.81 -24.39
CA PRO A 192 4.92 -10.83 -23.33
C PRO A 192 6.22 -10.05 -23.19
N ALA A 193 6.12 -8.74 -23.16
CA ALA A 193 7.26 -7.84 -23.12
C ALA A 193 7.07 -6.64 -22.19
N THR A 194 8.20 -6.10 -21.76
CA THR A 194 8.31 -4.91 -20.91
C THR A 194 9.06 -3.81 -21.64
N GLY A 195 8.79 -2.55 -21.29
CA GLY A 195 9.44 -1.37 -21.84
C GLY A 195 9.76 -0.32 -20.77
N HIS A 196 9.77 0.96 -21.13
CA HIS A 196 9.95 2.05 -20.15
C HIS A 196 8.83 2.04 -19.09
N PRO A 197 9.09 2.47 -17.85
CA PRO A 197 8.04 2.58 -16.85
C PRO A 197 7.03 3.64 -17.30
N LEU A 198 5.75 3.39 -17.02
CA LEU A 198 4.70 4.36 -17.26
C LEU A 198 4.57 5.28 -16.05
N VAL A 199 4.11 6.51 -16.29
CA VAL A 199 3.78 7.44 -15.22
C VAL A 199 2.30 7.28 -14.87
N VAL A 200 2.00 7.13 -13.58
CA VAL A 200 0.63 7.14 -13.05
C VAL A 200 0.41 8.41 -12.24
N TYR A 201 -0.78 8.99 -12.41
CA TYR A 201 -1.29 10.09 -11.57
C TYR A 201 -2.50 9.59 -10.80
N VAL A 202 -2.52 9.78 -9.49
CA VAL A 202 -3.56 9.25 -8.61
C VAL A 202 -3.97 10.34 -7.62
N ILE A 203 -5.27 10.53 -7.44
CA ILE A 203 -5.79 11.38 -6.38
C ILE A 203 -6.05 10.49 -5.16
N VAL A 204 -5.32 10.72 -4.07
CA VAL A 204 -5.35 9.91 -2.85
C VAL A 204 -5.73 10.76 -1.63
N PRO A 205 -6.26 10.16 -0.56
CA PRO A 205 -6.45 10.85 0.71
C PRO A 205 -5.10 11.34 1.29
N ARG A 206 -5.11 12.48 1.99
CA ARG A 206 -3.95 12.92 2.77
C ARG A 206 -3.83 12.10 4.05
N ASN A 207 -2.60 11.73 4.41
CA ASN A 207 -2.28 10.85 5.55
C ASN A 207 -1.66 11.59 6.76
N ASP A 208 -1.60 12.93 6.71
CA ASP A 208 -1.06 13.82 7.74
C ASP A 208 -2.03 14.11 8.90
N GLY A 209 -3.30 13.72 8.74
CA GLY A 209 -4.37 13.96 9.70
C GLY A 209 -5.12 15.29 9.50
N GLU A 210 -4.77 16.08 8.47
CA GLU A 210 -5.51 17.31 8.13
C GLU A 210 -6.73 17.05 7.24
N GLY A 211 -6.86 15.82 6.73
CA GLY A 211 -7.91 15.44 5.80
C GLY A 211 -7.72 16.03 4.40
N GLY A 212 -8.62 15.72 3.48
CA GLY A 212 -8.55 16.19 2.09
C GLY A 212 -7.85 15.20 1.14
N LEU A 213 -7.63 15.66 -0.09
CA LEU A 213 -7.09 14.87 -1.20
C LEU A 213 -5.77 15.49 -1.69
N MET A 214 -4.85 14.65 -2.15
CA MET A 214 -3.61 15.05 -2.81
C MET A 214 -3.44 14.34 -4.15
N LEU A 215 -2.85 15.03 -5.12
CA LEU A 215 -2.43 14.42 -6.38
C LEU A 215 -1.02 13.84 -6.19
N THR A 216 -0.89 12.53 -6.32
CA THR A 216 0.40 11.83 -6.33
C THR A 216 0.78 11.43 -7.74
N ARG A 217 2.08 11.35 -7.97
CA ARG A 217 2.68 10.83 -9.20
C ARG A 217 3.59 9.67 -8.85
N GLY A 218 3.49 8.57 -9.59
CA GLY A 218 4.30 7.37 -9.41
C GLY A 218 4.76 6.76 -10.74
N ALA A 219 5.63 5.75 -10.63
CA ALA A 219 6.02 4.90 -11.75
C ALA A 219 5.31 3.55 -11.64
N VAL A 220 4.90 2.98 -12.77
CA VAL A 220 4.28 1.65 -12.85
C VAL A 220 4.94 0.83 -13.96
N TYR A 221 4.91 -0.49 -13.81
CA TYR A 221 5.43 -1.40 -14.83
C TYR A 221 4.62 -1.26 -16.13
N SER A 222 5.32 -1.25 -17.26
CA SER A 222 4.69 -1.36 -18.58
C SER A 222 4.57 -2.82 -19.00
N TYR A 223 3.56 -3.10 -19.81
CA TYR A 223 3.34 -4.41 -20.42
C TYR A 223 2.97 -4.25 -21.89
N TYR A 224 3.50 -5.14 -22.72
CA TYR A 224 3.30 -5.17 -24.16
C TYR A 224 3.17 -6.61 -24.63
N GLU A 225 2.45 -6.80 -25.73
CA GLU A 225 2.37 -8.07 -26.45
C GLU A 225 2.94 -7.83 -27.84
N VAL A 226 4.10 -8.43 -28.12
CA VAL A 226 4.92 -8.09 -29.29
C VAL A 226 5.16 -9.30 -30.17
N GLU A 227 5.09 -9.11 -31.48
CA GLU A 227 5.38 -10.17 -32.46
C GLU A 227 6.85 -10.14 -32.92
N SER A 228 7.55 -9.03 -32.68
CA SER A 228 8.97 -8.83 -33.00
C SER A 228 9.87 -9.74 -32.17
N ASP A 229 11.06 -10.01 -32.67
CA ASP A 229 12.09 -10.68 -31.87
C ASP A 229 12.67 -9.77 -30.77
N ARG A 230 13.48 -10.36 -29.89
CA ARG A 230 14.05 -9.66 -28.73
C ARG A 230 14.97 -8.51 -29.13
N GLU A 231 15.79 -8.68 -30.15
CA GLU A 231 16.78 -7.66 -30.54
C GLU A 231 16.09 -6.46 -31.19
N GLU A 232 15.09 -6.72 -32.01
CA GLU A 232 14.24 -5.70 -32.63
C GLU A 232 13.48 -4.88 -31.57
N TRP A 233 12.89 -5.55 -30.58
CA TRP A 233 12.20 -4.86 -29.47
C TRP A 233 13.14 -4.02 -28.61
N LEU A 234 14.33 -4.54 -28.29
CA LEU A 234 15.34 -3.79 -27.55
C LEU A 234 15.82 -2.56 -28.34
N SER A 235 15.98 -2.69 -29.66
CA SER A 235 16.35 -1.61 -30.57
C SER A 235 15.27 -0.53 -30.65
N SER A 236 13.99 -0.92 -30.70
CA SER A 236 12.87 0.04 -30.71
C SER A 236 12.78 0.84 -29.40
N MET A 237 13.01 0.19 -28.25
CA MET A 237 13.01 0.83 -26.93
C MET A 237 14.18 1.80 -26.70
N THR A 238 15.33 1.54 -27.32
CA THR A 238 16.56 2.34 -27.16
C THR A 238 16.65 3.50 -28.15
N SER A 239 16.09 3.36 -29.36
CA SER A 239 16.16 4.35 -30.44
C SER A 239 15.21 5.56 -30.28
N GLY A 240 14.38 5.59 -29.24
CA GLY A 240 13.44 6.69 -28.98
C GLY A 240 12.23 6.72 -29.92
N ARG A 241 12.13 5.77 -30.85
CA ARG A 241 10.95 5.49 -31.68
C ARG A 241 10.06 4.47 -30.97
N ALA A 242 9.44 4.88 -29.87
CA ALA A 242 8.42 4.05 -29.22
C ALA A 242 7.07 4.25 -29.93
N ASP A 243 6.94 3.69 -31.14
CA ASP A 243 5.62 3.42 -31.75
C ASP A 243 4.95 2.20 -31.09
N ALA A 244 5.62 1.59 -30.09
CA ALA A 244 5.11 0.52 -29.27
C ALA A 244 3.87 0.98 -28.51
N GLN A 245 2.70 0.60 -29.03
CA GLN A 245 1.43 0.83 -28.38
C GLN A 245 1.22 -0.22 -27.28
N PRO A 246 0.71 0.17 -26.10
CA PRO A 246 0.22 -0.79 -25.12
C PRO A 246 -0.80 -1.74 -25.76
N SER A 247 -0.96 -2.94 -25.16
CA SER A 247 -2.00 -3.89 -25.56
C SER A 247 -3.36 -3.21 -25.67
N SER A 248 -4.19 -3.67 -26.62
CA SER A 248 -5.46 -3.01 -26.99
C SER A 248 -6.37 -2.72 -25.79
N TRP A 249 -6.41 -3.63 -24.82
CA TRP A 249 -7.22 -3.51 -23.59
C TRP A 249 -6.72 -2.42 -22.62
N MET A 250 -5.46 -1.97 -22.74
CA MET A 250 -4.92 -0.87 -21.93
C MET A 250 -5.06 0.51 -22.58
N ARG A 251 -5.26 0.57 -23.90
CA ARG A 251 -5.23 1.84 -24.64
C ARG A 251 -6.24 2.87 -24.16
N SER A 252 -7.40 2.43 -23.66
CA SER A 252 -8.43 3.32 -23.09
C SER A 252 -8.02 3.95 -21.75
N TYR A 253 -6.96 3.47 -21.12
CA TYR A 253 -6.50 3.91 -19.79
C TYR A 253 -5.14 4.62 -19.82
N ILE A 254 -4.52 4.74 -21.00
CA ILE A 254 -3.20 5.35 -21.17
C ILE A 254 -3.33 6.56 -22.10
N ALA A 255 -2.82 7.71 -21.66
CA ALA A 255 -2.75 8.89 -22.50
C ALA A 255 -1.68 8.68 -23.59
N THR A 256 -2.08 8.66 -24.86
CA THR A 256 -1.22 8.37 -26.02
C THR A 256 -0.65 9.62 -26.70
N ASP A 257 -1.00 10.82 -26.23
CA ASP A 257 -0.73 12.10 -26.89
C ASP A 257 0.59 12.77 -26.48
N ARG A 258 1.37 12.15 -25.58
CA ARG A 258 2.69 12.66 -25.16
C ARG A 258 3.77 11.58 -25.28
N PRO A 259 4.96 11.90 -25.85
CA PRO A 259 6.02 10.92 -25.99
C PRO A 259 6.45 10.37 -24.62
N PHE A 260 6.22 9.07 -24.42
CA PHE A 260 6.51 8.29 -23.21
C PHE A 260 7.93 8.55 -22.64
N ALA A 261 8.91 8.83 -23.50
CA ALA A 261 10.30 9.09 -23.11
C ALA A 261 10.56 10.51 -22.54
N GLN A 262 9.66 11.49 -22.75
CA GLN A 262 9.90 12.87 -22.33
C GLN A 262 9.54 13.14 -20.86
N ASP A 263 8.57 12.42 -20.29
CA ASP A 263 8.17 12.62 -18.89
C ASP A 263 9.12 11.96 -17.89
N ALA A 264 9.87 10.94 -18.34
CA ALA A 264 10.94 10.34 -17.56
C ALA A 264 12.14 11.30 -17.40
N ARG A 265 12.30 12.31 -18.26
CA ARG A 265 13.26 13.43 -18.05
C ARG A 265 12.71 14.54 -17.16
N LYS A 266 11.40 14.53 -16.89
CA LYS A 266 10.70 15.50 -16.05
C LYS A 266 10.24 14.90 -14.72
N PHE A 267 11.05 14.04 -14.09
CA PHE A 267 10.87 13.64 -12.67
C PHE A 267 11.06 14.80 -11.67
N GLN A 268 10.72 16.03 -12.06
CA GLN A 268 10.54 17.16 -11.16
C GLN A 268 9.05 17.26 -10.80
N ALA A 269 8.76 17.71 -9.58
CA ALA A 269 7.42 18.04 -9.14
C ALA A 269 6.75 18.93 -10.19
N VAL A 270 5.61 18.51 -10.72
CA VAL A 270 4.73 19.43 -11.45
C VAL A 270 4.07 20.27 -10.36
N GLU A 271 4.71 21.38 -9.99
CA GLU A 271 4.01 22.50 -9.35
C GLU A 271 3.07 23.10 -10.39
N GLY A 272 1.92 22.46 -10.52
CA GLY A 272 0.77 22.99 -11.22
C GLY A 272 -0.30 23.26 -10.19
N SER A 273 -0.71 24.53 -10.06
CA SER A 273 -2.02 24.83 -9.48
C SER A 273 -3.07 24.14 -10.33
N LEU A 274 -3.65 23.06 -9.78
CA LEU A 274 -4.90 22.53 -10.32
C LEU A 274 -5.92 23.66 -10.24
N PRO A 275 -6.69 23.96 -11.31
CA PRO A 275 -7.82 24.88 -11.20
C PRO A 275 -8.65 24.42 -9.99
N ALA A 276 -8.88 25.35 -9.06
CA ALA A 276 -9.39 25.09 -7.71
C ALA A 276 -10.24 23.83 -7.68
N ALA A 277 -9.72 22.78 -7.04
CA ALA A 277 -10.37 21.50 -6.93
C ALA A 277 -11.85 21.74 -6.62
N VAL A 278 -12.75 21.25 -7.50
CA VAL A 278 -14.17 21.25 -7.20
C VAL A 278 -14.28 20.57 -5.85
N ALA A 279 -14.64 21.33 -4.81
CA ALA A 279 -14.63 20.88 -3.44
C ALA A 279 -15.39 19.56 -3.38
N TYR A 280 -14.66 18.47 -3.19
CA TYR A 280 -15.24 17.14 -3.18
C TYR A 280 -16.13 17.05 -1.95
N SER A 281 -17.44 17.13 -2.16
CA SER A 281 -18.44 16.90 -1.14
C SER A 281 -18.88 15.44 -1.25
N PRO A 282 -18.54 14.57 -0.29
CA PRO A 282 -18.97 13.18 -0.32
C PRO A 282 -20.50 13.12 -0.38
N SER A 283 -21.03 12.24 -1.20
CA SER A 283 -22.48 12.02 -1.31
C SER A 283 -23.05 11.50 0.00
N LYS A 284 -24.38 11.62 0.20
CA LYS A 284 -25.04 11.13 1.43
C LYS A 284 -24.78 9.64 1.68
N GLU A 285 -24.72 8.84 0.62
CA GLU A 285 -24.43 7.40 0.71
C GLU A 285 -22.98 7.13 1.15
N GLU A 286 -22.02 7.92 0.69
CA GLU A 286 -20.62 7.78 1.09
C GLU A 286 -20.35 8.24 2.51
N ARG A 287 -21.09 9.25 2.99
CA ARG A 287 -21.06 9.64 4.41
C ARG A 287 -21.59 8.54 5.31
N LYS A 288 -22.56 7.76 4.81
CA LYS A 288 -23.16 6.62 5.52
C LYS A 288 -22.24 5.39 5.53
N GLN A 289 -21.41 5.23 4.49
CA GLN A 289 -20.53 4.07 4.30
C GLN A 289 -19.08 4.26 4.81
N ARG A 290 -18.63 5.49 5.11
CA ARG A 290 -17.37 5.68 5.84
C ARG A 290 -17.47 4.93 7.18
N GLN A 291 -16.58 3.95 7.40
CA GLN A 291 -16.30 3.41 8.73
C GLN A 291 -15.70 4.55 9.53
N ILE A 292 -16.52 5.22 10.32
CA ILE A 292 -16.03 6.22 11.26
C ILE A 292 -15.63 5.44 12.50
N THR A 293 -14.37 5.06 12.57
CA THR A 293 -13.80 4.40 13.76
C THR A 293 -13.40 5.46 14.77
N ALA A 294 -13.79 5.24 16.01
CA ALA A 294 -13.30 6.01 17.16
C ALA A 294 -12.27 5.15 17.91
N ASP A 295 -11.27 5.79 18.52
CA ASP A 295 -10.39 5.10 19.46
C ASP A 295 -11.00 5.16 20.85
N LEU A 296 -11.07 4.02 21.54
CA LEU A 296 -11.52 3.92 22.92
C LEU A 296 -10.32 3.62 23.83
N ASP A 297 -10.06 4.53 24.75
CA ASP A 297 -9.00 4.44 25.74
C ASP A 297 -9.65 4.29 27.13
N MET A 298 -9.25 3.30 27.90
CA MET A 298 -9.81 3.03 29.23
C MET A 298 -8.73 3.23 30.27
N GLU A 299 -9.05 3.83 31.41
CA GLU A 299 -8.06 4.07 32.47
C GLU A 299 -7.43 2.78 32.99
N ALA A 300 -8.21 1.68 32.98
CA ALA A 300 -7.79 0.37 33.40
C ALA A 300 -8.58 -0.73 32.68
N ASN A 301 -7.88 -1.84 32.40
CA ASN A 301 -8.50 -3.06 31.86
C ASN A 301 -8.97 -4.02 32.98
N THR A 302 -8.74 -3.66 34.24
CA THR A 302 -9.19 -4.40 35.42
C THR A 302 -9.61 -3.40 36.50
N VAL A 303 -10.84 -3.53 36.99
CA VAL A 303 -11.47 -2.57 37.91
C VAL A 303 -12.04 -3.33 39.09
N ARG A 304 -11.88 -2.81 40.31
CA ARG A 304 -12.51 -3.41 41.49
C ARG A 304 -13.95 -2.96 41.57
N SER A 305 -14.84 -3.88 41.92
CA SER A 305 -16.26 -3.57 42.16
C SER A 305 -16.44 -2.46 43.21
N SER A 306 -15.50 -2.35 44.17
CA SER A 306 -15.47 -1.31 45.19
C SER A 306 -15.08 0.09 44.68
N GLU A 307 -14.39 0.20 43.53
CA GLU A 307 -14.01 1.49 42.94
C GLU A 307 -15.23 2.20 42.34
N GLY A 308 -16.28 1.44 41.99
CA GLY A 308 -17.61 1.93 41.61
C GLY A 308 -17.69 2.59 40.24
N GLU A 309 -16.57 2.99 39.67
CA GLU A 309 -16.45 3.79 38.45
C GLU A 309 -15.34 3.26 37.53
N LEU A 310 -15.53 3.36 36.23
CA LEU A 310 -14.48 3.12 35.23
C LEU A 310 -14.51 4.25 34.19
N TRP A 311 -13.45 5.05 34.17
CA TRP A 311 -13.28 6.15 33.23
C TRP A 311 -12.77 5.69 31.88
N TYR A 312 -13.29 6.33 30.84
CA TYR A 312 -12.89 6.09 29.47
C TYR A 312 -12.85 7.38 28.65
N THR A 313 -12.02 7.39 27.61
CA THR A 313 -11.94 8.44 26.62
C THR A 313 -12.24 7.87 25.24
N VAL A 314 -13.25 8.42 24.57
CA VAL A 314 -13.47 8.20 23.14
C VAL A 314 -12.78 9.31 22.37
N ARG A 315 -11.86 8.98 21.47
CA ARG A 315 -11.23 9.94 20.55
C ARG A 315 -11.78 9.69 19.15
N ALA A 316 -12.50 10.68 18.64
CA ALA A 316 -13.10 10.65 17.31
C ALA A 316 -13.10 12.07 16.72
N PRO A 317 -11.95 12.54 16.21
CA PRO A 317 -11.83 13.89 15.65
C PRO A 317 -12.80 14.15 14.49
N ASP A 318 -13.11 13.11 13.70
CA ASP A 318 -14.06 13.16 12.58
C ASP A 318 -15.54 13.17 13.01
N LEU A 319 -15.83 13.03 14.30
CA LEU A 319 -17.19 12.98 14.87
C LEU A 319 -17.52 14.17 15.79
N ASN A 320 -16.83 15.29 15.62
CA ASN A 320 -17.09 16.46 16.46
C ASN A 320 -18.56 16.91 16.34
N GLY A 321 -19.26 17.01 17.48
CA GLY A 321 -20.69 17.31 17.54
C GLY A 321 -21.62 16.12 17.26
N ALA A 322 -21.12 14.90 17.07
CA ALA A 322 -21.96 13.71 17.01
C ALA A 322 -22.32 13.22 18.42
N ASP A 323 -23.50 12.63 18.56
CA ASP A 323 -23.91 11.95 19.79
C ASP A 323 -23.54 10.47 19.70
N ILE A 324 -22.89 9.97 20.75
CA ILE A 324 -22.50 8.57 20.92
C ILE A 324 -23.22 7.95 22.12
N ILE A 325 -23.38 6.64 22.07
CA ILE A 325 -23.91 5.85 23.18
C ILE A 325 -22.88 4.81 23.56
N VAL A 326 -22.62 4.67 24.86
CA VAL A 326 -21.71 3.66 25.39
C VAL A 326 -22.51 2.60 26.12
N SER A 327 -22.26 1.34 25.76
CA SER A 327 -22.97 0.18 26.30
C SER A 327 -21.96 -0.81 26.86
N VAL A 328 -22.31 -1.45 27.97
CA VAL A 328 -21.53 -2.55 28.57
C VAL A 328 -22.29 -3.85 28.37
N LEU A 329 -21.60 -4.84 27.83
CA LEU A 329 -22.12 -6.16 27.54
C LEU A 329 -21.40 -7.19 28.42
N ASN A 330 -22.13 -8.16 28.95
CA ASN A 330 -21.50 -9.32 29.59
C ASN A 330 -20.95 -10.31 28.54
N THR A 331 -20.27 -11.37 28.98
CA THR A 331 -19.73 -12.41 28.07
C THR A 331 -20.80 -13.14 27.25
N GLY A 332 -22.06 -13.12 27.68
CA GLY A 332 -23.20 -13.64 26.92
C GLY A 332 -23.79 -12.66 25.90
N GLY A 333 -23.20 -11.48 25.73
CA GLY A 333 -23.68 -10.45 24.80
C GLY A 333 -24.91 -9.67 25.28
N ARG A 334 -25.35 -9.87 26.53
CA ARG A 334 -26.46 -9.11 27.12
C ARG A 334 -25.95 -7.76 27.59
N GLU A 335 -26.65 -6.69 27.19
CA GLU A 335 -26.41 -5.33 27.68
C GLU A 335 -26.80 -5.23 29.15
N VAL A 336 -25.84 -4.82 29.98
CA VAL A 336 -26.00 -4.65 31.43
C VAL A 336 -25.94 -3.19 31.87
N TYR A 337 -25.41 -2.31 31.01
CA TYR A 337 -25.36 -0.87 31.23
C TYR A 337 -25.41 -0.13 29.90
N ARG A 338 -26.04 1.04 29.88
CA ARG A 338 -26.13 1.91 28.71
C ARG A 338 -26.16 3.37 29.17
N THR A 339 -25.33 4.21 28.56
CA THR A 339 -25.35 5.65 28.83
C THR A 339 -26.52 6.33 28.11
N THR A 340 -26.88 7.54 28.56
CA THR A 340 -27.59 8.48 27.70
C THR A 340 -26.69 8.91 26.53
N PRO A 341 -27.28 9.40 25.42
CA PRO A 341 -26.49 9.97 24.33
C PRO A 341 -25.58 11.08 24.85
N ALA A 342 -24.28 10.97 24.54
CA ALA A 342 -23.26 11.91 24.95
C ALA A 342 -22.60 12.53 23.72
N ARG A 343 -22.46 13.86 23.72
CA ARG A 343 -21.92 14.59 22.57
C ARG A 343 -20.41 14.63 22.61
N ILE A 344 -19.78 14.35 21.46
CA ILE A 344 -18.34 14.54 21.26
C ILE A 344 -18.06 16.04 21.06
N ALA A 345 -17.09 16.56 21.80
CA ALA A 345 -16.64 17.96 21.71
C ALA A 345 -15.11 17.99 21.54
N ASP A 346 -14.63 18.87 20.67
CA ASP A 346 -13.21 18.99 20.30
C ASP A 346 -12.57 17.64 19.91
N GLY A 347 -13.36 16.80 19.23
CA GLY A 347 -12.92 15.50 18.72
C GLY A 347 -12.73 14.42 19.79
N LYS A 348 -13.13 14.66 21.03
CA LYS A 348 -13.02 13.68 22.13
C LYS A 348 -14.25 13.69 23.03
N ARG A 349 -14.43 12.62 23.79
CA ARG A 349 -15.37 12.56 24.91
C ARG A 349 -14.72 11.80 26.06
N TYR A 350 -14.62 12.46 27.20
CA TYR A 350 -14.25 11.85 28.47
C TYR A 350 -15.52 11.58 29.26
N ASP A 351 -15.68 10.35 29.76
CA ASP A 351 -16.85 9.95 30.53
C ASP A 351 -16.53 8.71 31.38
N MET A 352 -17.52 8.24 32.12
CA MET A 352 -17.40 7.08 32.99
C MET A 352 -18.58 6.13 32.88
N ILE A 353 -18.34 4.87 33.22
CA ILE A 353 -19.40 3.89 33.47
C ILE A 353 -19.41 3.51 34.96
N ARG A 354 -20.60 3.21 35.48
CA ARG A 354 -20.76 2.73 36.85
C ARG A 354 -20.58 1.22 36.90
N VAL A 355 -19.69 0.74 37.76
CA VAL A 355 -19.35 -0.69 37.91
C VAL A 355 -19.71 -1.28 39.27
N ASP A 356 -20.22 -0.45 40.19
CA ASP A 356 -20.67 -0.79 41.56
C ASP A 356 -21.74 -1.90 41.63
N GLY A 357 -22.48 -2.13 40.52
CA GLY A 357 -23.49 -3.19 40.40
C GLY A 357 -23.07 -4.41 39.56
N LEU A 358 -21.85 -4.44 39.02
CA LEU A 358 -21.40 -5.52 38.15
C LEU A 358 -20.83 -6.69 38.97
N GLN A 359 -21.18 -7.92 38.57
CA GLN A 359 -20.61 -9.11 39.16
C GLN A 359 -19.17 -9.30 38.69
N PRO A 360 -18.28 -9.91 39.50
CA PRO A 360 -16.93 -10.23 39.05
C PRO A 360 -16.95 -11.06 37.76
N GLY A 361 -16.19 -10.64 36.74
CA GLY A 361 -16.22 -11.26 35.41
C GLY A 361 -15.69 -10.36 34.31
N GLN A 362 -15.68 -10.89 33.09
CA GLN A 362 -15.29 -10.13 31.90
C GLN A 362 -16.49 -9.39 31.28
N TYR A 363 -16.24 -8.17 30.83
CA TYR A 363 -17.21 -7.31 30.17
C TYR A 363 -16.61 -6.70 28.91
N PHE A 364 -17.50 -6.33 27.98
CA PHE A 364 -17.17 -5.60 26.77
C PHE A 364 -17.80 -4.22 26.84
N ILE A 365 -17.03 -3.20 26.57
CA ILE A 365 -17.53 -1.84 26.36
C ILE A 365 -17.66 -1.61 24.85
N ARG A 366 -18.77 -1.04 24.41
CA ARG A 366 -19.09 -0.79 23.02
C ARG A 366 -19.58 0.64 22.86
N VAL A 367 -18.98 1.38 21.93
CA VAL A 367 -19.39 2.73 21.56
C VAL A 367 -20.15 2.66 20.25
N THR A 368 -21.37 3.17 20.21
CA THR A 368 -22.21 3.22 19.01
C THR A 368 -22.63 4.64 18.65
N ASP A 369 -22.95 4.89 17.38
CA ASP A 369 -23.67 6.09 16.96
C ASP A 369 -25.19 5.94 17.14
N TYR A 370 -25.95 7.00 16.81
CA TYR A 370 -27.42 7.00 16.90
C TYR A 370 -28.12 5.95 16.01
N SER A 371 -27.41 5.39 15.02
CA SER A 371 -27.90 4.32 14.14
C SER A 371 -27.51 2.93 14.64
N ASP A 372 -27.02 2.83 15.88
CA ASP A 372 -26.53 1.62 16.55
C ASP A 372 -25.33 0.95 15.84
N ARG A 373 -24.63 1.70 14.99
CA ARG A 373 -23.40 1.25 14.34
C ARG A 373 -22.25 1.34 15.34
N THR A 374 -21.47 0.27 15.48
CA THR A 374 -20.31 0.23 16.38
C THR A 374 -19.17 1.09 15.82
N LEU A 375 -18.72 2.04 16.63
CA LEU A 375 -17.62 2.96 16.33
C LEU A 375 -16.30 2.51 16.99
N ALA A 376 -16.39 1.95 18.19
CA ALA A 376 -15.25 1.44 18.97
C ALA A 376 -15.70 0.35 19.93
N SER A 377 -14.77 -0.50 20.36
CA SER A 377 -15.03 -1.48 21.42
C SER A 377 -13.77 -1.79 22.24
N GLY A 378 -13.96 -2.21 23.47
CA GLY A 378 -12.90 -2.56 24.41
C GLY A 378 -13.34 -3.67 25.37
N ARG A 379 -12.40 -4.21 26.15
CA ARG A 379 -12.65 -5.28 27.12
C ARG A 379 -12.08 -4.88 28.47
N PHE A 380 -12.82 -5.17 29.53
CA PHE A 380 -12.34 -5.00 30.89
C PHE A 380 -12.84 -6.11 31.80
N MET A 381 -12.16 -6.27 32.93
CA MET A 381 -12.50 -7.26 33.95
C MET A 381 -12.93 -6.56 35.24
N VAL A 382 -14.05 -7.00 35.81
CA VAL A 382 -14.46 -6.61 37.16
C VAL A 382 -13.96 -7.66 38.14
N VAL A 383 -13.23 -7.24 39.16
CA VAL A 383 -12.77 -8.08 40.27
C VAL A 383 -13.39 -7.60 41.59
N ARG A 384 -13.35 -8.42 42.64
CA ARG A 384 -13.88 -8.02 43.95
C ARG A 384 -13.10 -6.88 44.56
#